data_AF-A0A7H5CUC9-F1
#
_entry.id   AF-A0A7H5CUC9-F1
#
_cell.length_a   1.000
_cell.length_b   1.000
_cell.length_c   1.000
_cell.angle_alpha   90.00
_cell.angle_beta   90.00
_cell.angle_gamma   90.00
#
_symmetry.space_group_name_H-M   'P 1'
#
loop_
_entity.id
_entity.type
_entity.pdbx_description
1 polymer ?
#
loop_
_entity_poly.entity_id
_entity_poly.type
_entity_poly.pdbx_seq_one_letter_code
_entity_poly.pdbx_strand_id
1 'polypeptide(L)'
;MFGFFKRKALKKRAFNLYKELVFGRLYEGNRFGLNAEDLCKTTGLNLFSTLNLIHRLIATGLVEEYELVDVVCYRAVNVPIYLDDTSPPSIITDYVKRAIGRVDFKGLA
;
A
#
# COMPACT_ATOMS: atom_id res chain seq x y z
N MET A 1 1.20 25.90 -5.92
CA MET A 1 -0.01 25.03 -6.08
C MET A 1 0.29 23.64 -6.65
N PHE A 2 1.11 23.52 -7.70
CA PHE A 2 1.34 22.25 -8.40
C PHE A 2 1.81 21.08 -7.50
N GLY A 3 2.72 21.35 -6.56
CA GLY A 3 3.20 20.35 -5.60
C GLY A 3 2.13 19.81 -4.64
N PHE A 4 1.12 20.61 -4.28
CA PHE A 4 0.03 20.18 -3.40
C PHE A 4 -0.90 19.19 -4.11
N PHE A 5 -1.26 19.46 -5.37
CA PHE A 5 -2.07 18.56 -6.18
C PHE A 5 -1.37 17.22 -6.44
N LYS A 6 -0.07 17.25 -6.75
CA LYS A 6 0.75 16.03 -6.88
C LYS A 6 0.72 15.19 -5.59
N ARG A 7 0.93 15.81 -4.43
CA ARG A 7 0.86 15.11 -3.13
C ARG A 7 -0.52 14.52 -2.85
N LYS A 8 -1.59 15.25 -3.14
CA LYS A 8 -2.97 14.76 -2.96
C LYS A 8 -3.24 13.54 -3.85
N ALA A 9 -2.78 13.57 -5.10
CA ALA A 9 -2.90 12.45 -6.03
C ALA A 9 -2.09 11.23 -5.56
N LEU A 10 -0.84 11.43 -5.14
CA LEU A 10 0.01 10.37 -4.59
C LEU A 10 -0.60 9.75 -3.33
N LYS A 11 -1.10 10.56 -2.40
CA LYS A 11 -1.78 10.07 -1.19
C LYS A 11 -3.00 9.22 -1.54
N LYS A 12 -3.78 9.61 -2.55
CA LYS A 12 -4.94 8.83 -3.02
C LYS A 12 -4.50 7.48 -3.63
N ARG A 13 -3.43 7.48 -4.44
CA ARG A 13 -2.86 6.26 -5.02
C ARG A 13 -2.31 5.32 -3.94
N ALA A 14 -1.55 5.87 -3.00
CA ALA A 14 -1.02 5.14 -1.84
C ALA A 14 -2.13 4.53 -0.99
N PHE A 15 -3.20 5.30 -0.76
CA PHE A 15 -4.39 4.81 -0.07
C PHE A 15 -5.04 3.64 -0.80
N ASN A 16 -5.29 3.75 -2.10
CA ASN A 16 -5.92 2.67 -2.87
C ASN A 16 -5.06 1.41 -2.88
N LEU A 17 -3.75 1.57 -3.10
CA LEU A 17 -2.80 0.47 -3.11
C LEU A 17 -2.73 -0.23 -1.74
N TYR A 18 -2.52 0.54 -0.67
CA TYR A 18 -2.41 -0.05 0.66
C TYR A 18 -3.72 -0.69 1.10
N LYS A 19 -4.86 -0.11 0.72
CA LYS A 19 -6.18 -0.72 0.92
C LYS A 19 -6.25 -2.11 0.28
N GLU A 20 -5.83 -2.25 -0.96
CA GLU A 20 -5.81 -3.53 -1.68
C GLU A 20 -4.90 -4.56 -0.98
N LEU A 21 -3.68 -4.16 -0.61
CA LEU A 21 -2.76 -5.03 0.12
C LEU A 21 -3.30 -5.49 1.47
N VAL A 22 -3.99 -4.61 2.21
CA VAL A 22 -4.60 -4.97 3.49
C VAL A 22 -5.78 -5.92 3.28
N PHE A 23 -6.68 -5.64 2.34
CA PHE A 23 -7.81 -6.53 2.07
C PHE A 23 -7.36 -7.90 1.58
N GLY A 24 -6.43 -7.97 0.62
CA GLY A 24 -5.93 -9.26 0.16
C GLY A 24 -5.21 -10.03 1.27
N ARG A 25 -4.48 -9.34 2.18
CA ARG A 25 -3.91 -10.00 3.35
C ARG A 25 -4.97 -10.56 4.31
N LEU A 26 -6.08 -9.85 4.51
CA LEU A 26 -7.16 -10.30 5.40
C LEU A 26 -7.96 -11.46 4.78
N TYR A 27 -8.27 -11.40 3.48
CA TYR A 27 -9.11 -12.39 2.80
C TYR A 27 -8.35 -13.60 2.24
N GLU A 28 -7.17 -13.38 1.67
CA GLU A 28 -6.35 -14.42 1.02
C GLU A 28 -5.17 -14.88 1.89
N GLY A 29 -4.95 -14.20 3.01
CA GLY A 29 -4.00 -14.57 4.04
C GLY A 29 -2.58 -14.02 3.83
N ASN A 30 -1.63 -14.53 4.63
CA ASN A 30 -0.28 -13.97 4.75
C ASN A 30 0.58 -14.08 3.47
N ARG A 31 0.16 -14.88 2.49
CA ARG A 31 0.85 -15.05 1.20
C ARG A 31 0.34 -14.09 0.13
N PHE A 32 -0.66 -13.25 0.44
CA PHE A 32 -1.09 -12.23 -0.51
C PHE A 32 -0.01 -11.15 -0.66
N GLY A 33 0.31 -10.81 -1.90
CA GLY A 33 1.14 -9.69 -2.24
C GLY A 33 1.10 -9.41 -3.73
N LEU A 34 1.53 -8.20 -4.11
CA LEU A 34 1.56 -7.76 -5.50
C LEU A 34 3.01 -7.64 -5.97
N ASN A 35 3.31 -8.11 -7.17
CA ASN A 35 4.61 -7.89 -7.80
C ASN A 35 4.70 -6.46 -8.36
N ALA A 36 5.88 -6.07 -8.86
CA ALA A 36 6.11 -4.72 -9.40
C ALA A 36 5.17 -4.33 -10.56
N GLU A 37 4.78 -5.29 -11.41
CA GLU A 37 3.89 -5.05 -12.55
C GLU A 37 2.47 -4.74 -12.06
N ASP A 38 1.94 -5.53 -11.15
CA ASP A 38 0.61 -5.36 -10.57
C ASP A 38 0.52 -4.06 -9.78
N LEU A 39 1.57 -3.71 -9.03
CA LEU A 39 1.67 -2.42 -8.37
C LEU A 39 1.58 -1.24 -9.34
N CYS A 40 2.21 -1.33 -10.52
CA CYS A 40 2.12 -0.29 -11.55
C CYS A 40 0.69 -0.18 -12.10
N LYS A 41 0.02 -1.31 -12.32
CA LYS A 41 -1.39 -1.36 -12.75
C LYS A 41 -2.32 -0.72 -11.71
N THR A 42 -2.21 -1.13 -10.44
CA THR A 42 -3.02 -0.62 -9.32
C THR A 42 -2.81 0.88 -9.10
N THR A 43 -1.57 1.36 -9.17
CA THR A 43 -1.26 2.77 -8.91
C THR A 43 -1.43 3.68 -10.13
N GLY A 44 -1.43 3.11 -11.34
CA GLY A 44 -1.36 3.83 -12.61
C GLY A 44 -0.09 4.68 -12.75
N LEU A 45 1.00 4.28 -12.08
CA LEU A 45 2.30 4.93 -12.13
C LEU A 45 3.27 4.12 -12.98
N ASN A 46 4.32 4.78 -13.50
CA ASN A 46 5.45 4.06 -14.07
C ASN A 46 6.25 3.34 -12.98
N LEU A 47 7.05 2.35 -13.38
CA LEU A 47 7.82 1.50 -12.47
C LEU A 47 8.63 2.30 -11.44
N PHE A 48 9.40 3.30 -11.88
CA PHE A 48 10.22 4.10 -10.98
C PHE A 48 9.41 4.83 -9.91
N SER A 49 8.28 5.44 -10.30
CA SER A 49 7.40 6.15 -9.38
C SER A 49 6.67 5.20 -8.42
N THR A 50 6.29 4.01 -8.92
CA THR A 50 5.71 2.93 -8.12
C THR A 50 6.68 2.44 -7.06
N LEU A 51 7.94 2.15 -7.43
CA LEU A 51 8.97 1.69 -6.51
C LEU A 51 9.29 2.76 -5.45
N ASN A 52 9.41 4.03 -5.83
CA ASN A 52 9.59 5.12 -4.86
C ASN A 52 8.44 5.23 -3.86
N LEU A 53 7.20 5.04 -4.33
CA LEU A 53 6.02 5.01 -3.46
C LEU A 53 6.08 3.80 -2.51
N ILE A 54 6.41 2.62 -3.02
CA ILE A 54 6.52 1.40 -2.21
C ILE A 54 7.63 1.49 -1.18
N HIS A 55 8.82 1.95 -1.55
CA HIS A 55 9.93 2.16 -0.62
C HIS A 55 9.53 3.12 0.50
N ARG A 56 8.70 4.13 0.20
CA ARG A 56 8.15 5.01 1.25
C ARG A 56 7.23 4.24 2.21
N LEU A 57 6.36 3.36 1.70
CA LEU A 57 5.49 2.54 2.53
C LEU A 57 6.27 1.51 3.36
N ILE A 58 7.34 0.94 2.80
CA ILE A 58 8.27 0.05 3.50
C ILE A 58 8.98 0.80 4.64
N ALA A 59 9.51 1.99 4.37
CA ALA A 59 10.16 2.82 5.39
C ALA A 59 9.22 3.22 6.54
N THR A 60 7.90 3.23 6.30
CA THR A 60 6.88 3.47 7.35
C THR A 60 6.39 2.19 8.05
N GLY A 61 6.92 1.03 7.70
CA GLY A 61 6.53 -0.26 8.28
C GLY A 61 5.11 -0.69 7.93
N LEU A 62 4.57 -0.21 6.80
CA LEU A 62 3.23 -0.58 6.33
C LEU A 62 3.28 -1.73 5.32
N VAL A 63 4.36 -1.81 4.55
CA VAL A 63 4.58 -2.83 3.52
C VAL A 63 5.93 -3.49 3.77
N GLU A 64 6.07 -4.76 3.43
CA GLU A 64 7.38 -5.41 3.32
C GLU A 64 7.54 -6.04 1.94
N GLU A 65 8.79 -6.13 1.52
CA GLU A 65 9.21 -6.95 0.40
C GLU A 65 9.37 -8.40 0.89
N TYR A 66 8.86 -9.35 0.12
CA TYR A 66 9.08 -10.76 0.38
C TYR A 66 9.15 -11.54 -0.93
N GLU A 67 9.95 -12.60 -0.93
CA GLU A 67 10.13 -13.45 -2.08
C GLU A 67 9.07 -14.57 -2.08
N LEU A 68 8.31 -14.67 -3.17
CA LEU A 68 7.32 -15.71 -3.39
C LEU A 68 7.61 -16.41 -4.72
N VAL A 69 8.06 -17.67 -4.66
CA VAL A 69 8.31 -18.50 -5.85
C VAL A 69 9.21 -17.77 -6.86
N ASP A 70 10.37 -17.32 -6.38
CA ASP A 70 11.40 -16.59 -7.15
C ASP A 70 10.94 -15.24 -7.75
N VAL A 71 9.81 -14.71 -7.29
CA VAL A 71 9.30 -13.38 -7.66
C VAL A 71 9.23 -12.49 -6.43
N VAL A 72 9.76 -11.27 -6.58
CA VAL A 72 9.67 -10.23 -5.55
C VAL A 72 8.25 -9.69 -5.49
N CYS A 73 7.61 -9.88 -4.34
CA CYS A 73 6.27 -9.41 -4.05
C CYS A 73 6.26 -8.46 -2.86
N TYR A 74 5.24 -7.60 -2.81
CA TYR A 74 5.06 -6.62 -1.75
C TYR A 74 3.74 -6.88 -1.06
N ARG A 75 3.76 -6.96 0.28
CA ARG A 75 2.56 -7.23 1.08
C ARG A 75 2.40 -6.26 2.22
N ALA A 76 1.16 -6.03 2.64
CA ALA A 76 0.88 -5.26 3.85
C ALA A 76 1.44 -5.98 5.08
N VAL A 77 2.02 -5.24 6.01
CA VAL A 77 2.51 -5.74 7.31
C VAL A 77 1.95 -4.90 8.44
N ASN A 78 2.12 -5.39 9.67
CA ASN A 78 1.62 -4.73 10.88
C ASN A 78 0.13 -4.39 10.80
N VAL A 79 -0.64 -5.22 10.08
CA VAL A 79 -2.10 -5.16 10.08
C VAL A 79 -2.56 -5.57 11.48
N PRO A 80 -3.34 -4.73 12.19
CA PRO A 80 -3.73 -5.01 13.56
C PRO A 80 -4.49 -6.32 13.69
N ILE A 81 -4.20 -7.08 14.75
CA ILE A 81 -4.81 -8.39 15.04
C ILE A 81 -6.33 -8.36 15.25
N TYR A 82 -6.90 -7.18 15.51
CA TYR A 82 -8.35 -7.00 15.64
C TYR A 82 -9.06 -6.88 14.29
N LEU A 83 -8.31 -6.79 13.18
CA LEU A 83 -8.85 -6.82 11.83
C LEU A 83 -8.71 -8.23 11.27
N ASP A 84 -9.80 -8.74 10.73
CA ASP A 84 -9.91 -10.05 10.07
C ASP A 84 -10.82 -9.97 8.84
N ASP A 85 -11.08 -11.11 8.21
CA ASP A 85 -11.97 -11.25 7.06
C ASP A 85 -13.45 -11.02 7.40
N THR A 86 -13.84 -11.11 8.67
CA THR A 86 -15.21 -10.83 9.13
C THR A 86 -15.44 -9.34 9.42
N SER A 87 -14.35 -8.56 9.50
CA SER A 87 -14.39 -7.15 9.84
C SER A 87 -15.12 -6.32 8.77
N PRO A 88 -16.01 -5.39 9.15
CA PRO A 88 -16.68 -4.51 8.21
C PRO A 88 -15.68 -3.73 7.32
N PRO A 89 -15.92 -3.62 6.00
CA PRO A 89 -15.03 -2.90 5.09
C PRO A 89 -14.76 -1.45 5.48
N SER A 90 -15.69 -0.81 6.19
CA SER A 90 -15.53 0.55 6.73
C SER A 90 -14.41 0.63 7.76
N ILE A 91 -14.32 -0.33 8.70
CA ILE A 91 -13.30 -0.35 9.75
C ILE A 91 -11.91 -0.56 9.15
N ILE A 92 -11.79 -1.47 8.19
CA ILE A 92 -10.55 -1.72 7.43
C ILE A 92 -10.15 -0.43 6.69
N THR A 93 -11.11 0.20 6.02
CA THR A 93 -10.90 1.46 5.30
C THR A 93 -10.44 2.59 6.23
N ASP A 94 -11.00 2.71 7.43
CA ASP A 94 -10.61 3.72 8.42
C ASP A 94 -9.22 3.46 9.00
N TYR A 95 -8.84 2.20 9.20
CA TYR A 95 -7.46 1.83 9.51
C TYR A 95 -6.50 2.29 8.41
N VAL A 96 -6.76 1.94 7.14
CA VAL A 96 -5.93 2.33 5.99
C VAL A 96 -5.80 3.85 5.90
N LYS A 97 -6.91 4.59 6.08
CA LYS A 97 -6.93 6.06 6.10
C LYS A 97 -6.00 6.64 7.17
N ARG A 98 -6.03 6.08 8.38
CA ARG A 98 -5.17 6.51 9.50
C ARG A 98 -3.70 6.16 9.25
N ALA A 99 -3.42 4.96 8.76
CA ALA A 99 -2.06 4.51 8.43
C ALA A 99 -1.42 5.42 7.37
N ILE A 100 -2.10 5.61 6.23
CA ILE A 100 -1.64 6.49 5.14
C ILE A 100 -1.63 7.97 5.54
N GLY A 101 -2.46 8.35 6.51
CA GLY A 101 -2.44 9.68 7.12
C GLY A 101 -1.08 10.05 7.74
N ARG A 102 -0.31 9.05 8.20
CA ARG A 102 0.98 9.21 8.87
C ARG A 102 2.18 9.15 7.92
N VAL A 103 1.98 8.76 6.66
CA VAL A 103 3.05 8.65 5.65
C VAL A 103 3.41 10.04 5.12
N ASP A 104 4.69 10.38 5.13
CA ASP A 104 5.19 11.60 4.48
C ASP A 104 5.45 11.35 2.99
N PHE A 105 4.72 12.09 2.14
CA PHE A 105 4.84 12.03 0.68
C PHE A 105 5.74 13.15 0.11
N LYS A 106 6.44 13.91 0.95
CA LYS A 106 7.35 14.96 0.50
C LYS A 106 8.52 14.35 -0.29
N GLY A 107 8.83 14.95 -1.44
CA GLY A 107 9.95 14.55 -2.29
C GLY A 107 9.66 13.40 -3.26
N LEU A 108 8.46 12.81 -3.22
CA LEU A 108 7.97 11.92 -4.27
C LEU A 108 7.34 12.81 -5.36
N ALA A 109 8.05 13.04 -6.47
CA ALA A 109 7.62 13.99 -7.52
C ALA A 109 7.88 13.47 -8.93
#